data_AF-A0ABD3ERJ7-F1
#
_entry.id   AF-A0ABD3ERJ7-F1
#
_cell.length_a   1.000
_cell.length_b   1.000
_cell.length_c   1.000
_cell.angle_alpha   90.00
_cell.angle_beta   90.00
_cell.angle_gamma   90.00
#
_symmetry.space_group_name_H-M   'P 1'
#
loop_
_entity.id
_entity.type
_entity.pdbx_description
1 polymer ?
#
loop_
_entity_poly.entity_id
_entity_poly.type
_entity_poly.pdbx_seq_one_letter_code
_entity_poly.pdbx_strand_id
1 'polypeptide(L)'
;MINADKYQFIPEFGGQGLSYWTELQRLYSKSEADSITRKWINVAACALLEESSTDEAKTSAAFEAVIDLNGWLKSLEIGDAPKGLTMSRVFFSMPLLMLMQCANYLNFLETTGISHENVVKNSSTAIGHSQGVVSVVIFSAAKTAQEFVGIGVSMLRYMFWQGLRVQETYQHHLIQYKQDGKKIETAGPMLAVRGLKKEHVLKAIEVVKRCTKMPDLQLSLINAPDMMNVTGFPATLTLLKKSLESLFAKPDANQTRILHSQQKPTGSLSFLPLSAPFHTPL
;
A
#
# COMPACT_ATOMS: atom_id res chain seq x y z
N MET A 1 24.21 -21.27 -7.21
CA MET A 1 23.67 -20.38 -8.26
C MET A 1 22.50 -21.06 -8.94
N ILE A 2 21.38 -20.35 -9.06
CA ILE A 2 20.19 -20.84 -9.78
C ILE A 2 20.46 -20.77 -11.29
N ASN A 3 20.15 -21.83 -12.04
CA ASN A 3 20.15 -21.79 -13.50
C ASN A 3 18.85 -21.12 -13.97
N ALA A 4 18.94 -19.85 -14.35
CA ALA A 4 17.82 -19.02 -14.76
C ALA A 4 17.01 -19.58 -15.93
N ASP A 5 17.68 -20.20 -16.91
CA ASP A 5 17.04 -20.69 -18.15
C ASP A 5 16.11 -21.89 -17.90
N LYS A 6 16.08 -22.45 -16.68
CA LYS A 6 15.16 -23.52 -16.29
C LYS A 6 13.84 -23.02 -15.68
N TYR A 7 13.71 -21.72 -15.45
CA TYR A 7 12.55 -21.15 -14.76
C TYR A 7 11.94 -20.02 -15.58
N GLN A 8 10.61 -19.94 -15.53
CA GLN A 8 9.89 -18.74 -15.92
C GLN A 8 9.55 -17.95 -14.67
N PHE A 9 9.76 -16.64 -14.70
CA PHE A 9 9.49 -15.75 -13.59
C PHE A 9 8.24 -14.92 -13.86
N ILE A 10 7.43 -14.73 -12.82
CA ILE A 10 6.33 -13.76 -12.81
C ILE A 10 6.51 -12.93 -11.53
N PRO A 11 7.27 -11.82 -11.58
CA PRO A 11 7.42 -10.95 -10.44
C PRO A 11 6.09 -10.29 -10.08
N GLU A 12 5.74 -10.30 -8.80
CA GLU A 12 4.56 -9.62 -8.27
C GLU A 12 4.98 -8.62 -7.20
N PHE A 13 4.50 -7.38 -7.33
CA PHE A 13 4.72 -6.31 -6.38
C PHE A 13 3.39 -5.86 -5.80
N GLY A 14 3.26 -5.98 -4.47
CA GLY A 14 2.04 -5.60 -3.74
C GLY A 14 1.78 -4.09 -3.64
N GLY A 15 0.74 -3.72 -2.89
CA GLY A 15 0.36 -2.34 -2.64
C GLY A 15 0.37 -1.94 -1.16
N GLN A 16 -0.32 -0.84 -0.87
CA GLN A 16 -0.56 -0.34 0.49
C GLN A 16 -1.30 -1.36 1.37
N GLY A 17 -1.17 -1.22 2.70
CA GLY A 17 -1.83 -2.09 3.68
C GLY A 17 -1.00 -3.29 4.13
N LEU A 18 0.22 -3.43 3.62
CA LEU A 18 1.20 -4.43 4.06
C LEU A 18 2.17 -3.83 5.09
N SER A 19 2.60 -4.65 6.05
CA SER A 19 3.68 -4.25 6.97
C SER A 19 5.01 -4.24 6.21
N TYR A 20 5.56 -3.05 5.97
CA TYR A 20 6.81 -2.87 5.23
C TYR A 20 8.00 -2.54 6.14
N TRP A 21 7.76 -1.90 7.29
CA TRP A 21 8.82 -1.30 8.10
C TRP A 21 9.77 -2.34 8.70
N THR A 22 9.21 -3.35 9.39
CA THR A 22 10.00 -4.43 9.98
C THR A 22 10.79 -5.22 8.93
N GLU A 23 10.23 -5.38 7.73
CA GLU A 23 10.93 -6.07 6.65
C GLU A 23 12.09 -5.23 6.11
N LEU A 24 11.90 -3.92 5.95
CA LEU A 24 12.97 -3.01 5.58
C LEU A 24 14.10 -3.00 6.62
N GLN A 25 13.76 -3.00 7.93
CA GLN A 25 14.76 -3.11 9.00
C GLN A 25 15.54 -4.43 8.90
N ARG A 26 14.88 -5.56 8.63
CA ARG A 26 15.54 -6.86 8.46
C ARG A 26 16.47 -6.89 7.25
N LEU A 27 16.02 -6.37 6.11
CA LEU A 27 16.83 -6.26 4.89
C LEU A 27 18.04 -5.36 5.14
N TYR A 28 17.85 -4.25 5.86
CA TYR A 28 18.93 -3.42 6.31
C TYR A 28 19.87 -4.24 7.21
N SER A 29 19.45 -4.78 8.34
CA SER A 29 20.36 -5.46 9.28
C SER A 29 21.12 -6.66 8.67
N LYS A 30 20.55 -7.37 7.70
CA LYS A 30 21.15 -8.58 7.11
C LYS A 30 22.02 -8.34 5.87
N SER A 31 21.94 -7.16 5.25
CA SER A 31 22.69 -6.90 4.02
C SER A 31 24.14 -6.48 4.30
N GLU A 32 25.09 -7.07 3.57
CA GLU A 32 26.49 -6.67 3.66
C GLU A 32 26.71 -5.24 3.19
N ALA A 33 27.71 -4.52 3.72
CA ALA A 33 27.92 -3.10 3.43
C ALA A 33 28.08 -2.81 1.93
N ASP A 34 28.77 -3.70 1.22
CA ASP A 34 29.05 -3.58 -0.22
C ASP A 34 28.00 -4.21 -1.13
N SER A 35 26.97 -4.84 -0.56
CA SER A 35 25.87 -5.44 -1.31
C SER A 35 25.09 -4.41 -2.11
N ILE A 36 24.52 -4.84 -3.23
CA ILE A 36 23.63 -3.98 -4.02
C ILE A 36 22.35 -3.63 -3.25
N THR A 37 21.86 -4.56 -2.41
CA THR A 37 20.73 -4.36 -1.50
C THR A 37 21.01 -3.21 -0.54
N ARG A 38 22.16 -3.22 0.13
CA ARG A 38 22.58 -2.13 1.03
C ARG A 38 22.74 -0.82 0.28
N LYS A 39 23.43 -0.84 -0.86
CA LYS A 39 23.67 0.36 -1.69
C LYS A 39 22.35 1.00 -2.11
N TRP A 40 21.37 0.20 -2.53
CA TRP A 40 20.02 0.66 -2.81
C TRP A 40 19.39 1.35 -1.61
N ILE A 41 19.33 0.69 -0.44
CA ILE A 41 18.69 1.26 0.75
C ILE A 41 19.36 2.58 1.16
N ASN A 42 20.70 2.64 1.11
CA ASN A 42 21.45 3.85 1.48
C ASN A 42 21.18 5.02 0.51
N VAL A 43 21.24 4.78 -0.80
CA VAL A 43 20.97 5.85 -1.80
C VAL A 43 19.51 6.28 -1.75
N ALA A 44 18.59 5.34 -1.57
CA ALA A 44 17.17 5.62 -1.37
C ALA A 44 16.92 6.46 -0.10
N ALA A 45 17.60 6.15 1.01
CA ALA A 45 17.54 6.92 2.24
C ALA A 45 18.06 8.36 2.04
N CYS A 46 19.18 8.55 1.33
CA CYS A 46 19.67 9.89 1.00
C CYS A 46 18.67 10.68 0.15
N ALA A 47 18.08 10.05 -0.88
CA ALA A 47 17.09 10.69 -1.73
C ALA A 47 15.85 11.14 -0.93
N LEU A 48 15.33 10.29 -0.05
CA LEU A 48 14.19 10.65 0.80
C LEU A 48 14.52 11.75 1.79
N LEU A 49 15.72 11.73 2.37
CA LEU A 49 16.18 12.79 3.26
C LEU A 49 16.25 14.13 2.53
N GLU A 50 16.78 14.15 1.31
CA GLU A 50 16.83 15.35 0.46
C GLU A 50 15.43 15.89 0.15
N GLU A 51 14.54 15.06 -0.40
CA GLU A 51 13.19 15.49 -0.79
C GLU A 51 12.37 15.98 0.41
N SER A 52 12.39 15.22 1.51
CA SER A 52 11.65 15.57 2.73
C SER A 52 12.24 16.75 3.51
N SER A 53 13.48 17.13 3.21
CA SER A 53 14.12 18.31 3.82
C SER A 53 13.87 19.61 3.08
N THR A 54 13.26 19.57 1.89
CA THR A 54 12.94 20.79 1.11
C THR A 54 11.94 21.68 1.84
N ASP A 55 12.03 22.99 1.61
CA ASP A 55 11.05 23.96 2.15
C ASP A 55 9.65 23.73 1.57
N GLU A 56 9.57 23.30 0.31
CA GLU A 56 8.29 22.94 -0.32
C GLU A 56 7.62 21.76 0.40
N ALA A 57 8.39 20.72 0.77
CA ALA A 57 7.83 19.61 1.53
C ALA A 57 7.35 20.06 2.92
N LYS A 58 8.19 20.80 3.64
CA LYS A 58 7.93 21.26 5.03
C LYS A 58 6.76 22.23 5.16
N THR A 59 6.42 22.95 4.08
CA THR A 59 5.29 23.89 4.07
C THR A 59 3.95 23.24 3.74
N SER A 60 3.93 21.99 3.29
CA SER A 60 2.68 21.26 3.05
C SER A 60 1.94 20.98 4.37
N ALA A 61 0.61 21.15 4.36
CA ALA A 61 -0.25 20.83 5.50
C ALA A 61 -0.26 19.34 5.87
N ALA A 62 0.17 18.48 4.95
CA ALA A 62 0.29 17.04 5.13
C ALA A 62 1.65 16.58 5.67
N PHE A 63 2.62 17.49 5.78
CA PHE A 63 3.97 17.15 6.22
C PHE A 63 3.99 16.77 7.70
N GLU A 64 4.54 15.61 8.03
CA GLU A 64 4.64 15.13 9.42
C GLU A 64 6.07 15.14 9.95
N ALA A 65 7.06 14.76 9.13
CA ALA A 65 8.46 14.72 9.55
C ALA A 65 9.43 14.67 8.36
N VAL A 66 10.68 15.08 8.61
CA VAL A 66 11.78 14.74 7.71
C VAL A 66 12.04 13.22 7.78
N ILE A 67 12.27 12.58 6.64
CA ILE A 67 12.52 11.14 6.53
C ILE A 67 14.03 10.89 6.63
N ASP A 68 14.57 10.90 7.85
CA ASP A 68 15.95 10.43 8.12
C ASP A 68 15.98 8.91 8.27
N LEU A 69 15.75 8.23 7.14
CA LEU A 69 15.68 6.76 7.10
C LEU A 69 17.00 6.11 7.56
N ASN A 70 18.15 6.72 7.24
CA ASN A 70 19.45 6.21 7.68
C ASN A 70 19.59 6.29 9.21
N GLY A 71 19.22 7.42 9.81
CA GLY A 71 19.17 7.56 11.26
C GLY A 71 18.25 6.53 11.91
N TRP A 72 17.04 6.35 11.37
CA TRP A 72 16.06 5.40 11.90
C TRP A 72 16.54 3.95 11.82
N LEU A 73 17.07 3.50 10.68
CA LEU A 73 17.54 2.12 10.49
C LEU A 73 18.78 1.79 11.33
N LYS A 74 19.59 2.77 11.71
CA LYS A 74 20.77 2.58 12.56
C LYS A 74 20.46 2.62 14.06
N SER A 75 19.47 3.39 14.48
CA SER A 75 19.21 3.68 15.89
C SER A 75 18.07 2.87 16.50
N LEU A 76 17.16 2.33 15.68
CA LEU A 76 15.98 1.60 16.15
C LEU A 76 16.18 0.09 16.06
N GLU A 77 15.67 -0.64 17.06
CA GLU A 77 15.62 -2.10 17.01
C GLU A 77 14.57 -2.59 16.00
N ILE A 78 14.73 -3.82 15.52
CA ILE A 78 13.79 -4.43 14.56
C ILE A 78 12.42 -4.57 15.23
N GLY A 79 11.39 -3.94 14.66
CA GLY A 79 10.04 -3.90 15.20
C GLY A 79 9.68 -2.52 15.78
N ASP A 80 10.67 -1.74 16.21
CA ASP A 80 10.44 -0.39 16.71
C ASP A 80 10.23 0.59 15.57
N ALA A 81 9.22 1.44 15.69
CA ALA A 81 8.95 2.55 14.78
C ALA A 81 9.44 3.88 15.37
N PRO A 82 9.77 4.88 14.52
CA PRO A 82 10.12 6.21 14.99
C PRO A 82 9.02 6.79 15.91
N LYS A 83 9.42 7.27 17.09
CA LYS A 83 8.49 7.73 18.13
C LYS A 83 7.58 8.84 17.61
N GLY A 84 6.28 8.68 17.83
CA GLY A 84 5.27 9.68 17.44
C GLY A 84 4.91 9.66 15.96
N LEU A 85 5.54 8.82 15.13
CA LEU A 85 5.20 8.68 13.72
C LEU A 85 4.30 7.48 13.49
N THR A 86 3.35 7.64 12.58
CA THR A 86 2.46 6.57 12.15
C THR A 86 2.90 6.07 10.78
N MET A 87 3.59 4.93 10.73
CA MET A 87 4.18 4.41 9.48
C MET A 87 3.14 4.07 8.39
N SER A 88 1.85 3.93 8.72
CA SER A 88 0.79 3.78 7.72
C SER A 88 0.36 5.09 7.04
N ARG A 89 0.91 6.24 7.46
CA ARG A 89 0.68 7.51 6.76
C ARG A 89 1.27 7.45 5.36
N VAL A 90 0.49 7.82 4.34
CA VAL A 90 0.89 7.68 2.92
C VAL A 90 2.14 8.49 2.58
N PHE A 91 2.41 9.57 3.31
CA PHE A 91 3.66 10.33 3.26
C PHE A 91 4.90 9.47 3.55
N PHE A 92 4.81 8.51 4.47
CA PHE A 92 5.87 7.53 4.76
C PHE A 92 5.69 6.25 3.92
N SER A 93 4.49 5.68 3.90
CA SER A 93 4.27 4.34 3.36
C SER A 93 4.42 4.25 1.85
N MET A 94 4.05 5.29 1.07
CA MET A 94 4.19 5.24 -0.39
C MET A 94 5.65 5.03 -0.82
N PRO A 95 6.60 5.91 -0.47
CA PRO A 95 7.99 5.71 -0.85
C PRO A 95 8.61 4.49 -0.17
N LEU A 96 8.40 4.29 1.14
CA LEU A 96 9.12 3.24 1.89
C LEU A 96 8.67 1.82 1.51
N LEU A 97 7.41 1.63 1.11
CA LEU A 97 6.94 0.33 0.63
C LEU A 97 7.53 -0.01 -0.73
N MET A 98 7.63 0.96 -1.66
CA MET A 98 8.33 0.77 -2.94
C MET A 98 9.83 0.50 -2.71
N LEU A 99 10.45 1.23 -1.77
CA LEU A 99 11.83 0.99 -1.36
C LEU A 99 12.05 -0.45 -0.89
N MET A 100 11.21 -0.92 0.02
CA MET A 100 11.24 -2.29 0.55
C MET A 100 11.04 -3.34 -0.56
N GLN A 101 10.13 -3.10 -1.50
CA GLN A 101 9.91 -3.98 -2.65
C GLN A 101 11.16 -4.12 -3.53
N CYS A 102 11.77 -3.00 -3.89
CA CYS A 102 13.01 -2.96 -4.64
C CYS A 102 14.16 -3.62 -3.88
N ALA A 103 14.25 -3.39 -2.56
CA ALA A 103 15.28 -4.00 -1.71
C ALA A 103 15.13 -5.53 -1.65
N ASN A 104 13.90 -6.04 -1.51
CA ASN A 104 13.63 -7.48 -1.54
C ASN A 104 14.03 -8.11 -2.88
N TYR A 105 13.71 -7.45 -3.99
CA TYR A 105 14.09 -7.94 -5.31
C TYR A 105 15.63 -7.97 -5.49
N LEU A 106 16.33 -6.91 -5.11
CA LEU A 106 17.79 -6.88 -5.18
C LEU A 106 18.44 -7.93 -4.26
N ASN A 107 17.89 -8.13 -3.06
CA ASN A 107 18.32 -9.19 -2.15
C ASN A 107 18.10 -10.60 -2.74
N PHE A 108 17.00 -10.79 -3.48
CA PHE A 108 16.76 -12.03 -4.23
C PHE A 108 17.83 -12.27 -5.29
N LEU A 109 18.17 -11.25 -6.10
CA LEU A 109 19.23 -11.36 -7.12
C LEU A 109 20.56 -11.78 -6.47
N GLU A 110 20.92 -11.10 -5.38
CA GLU A 110 22.13 -11.36 -4.61
C GLU A 110 22.17 -12.78 -4.02
N THR A 111 21.11 -13.17 -3.30
CA THR A 111 21.06 -14.46 -2.59
C THR A 111 21.09 -15.65 -3.55
N THR A 112 20.50 -15.50 -4.74
CA THR A 112 20.40 -16.59 -5.73
C THR A 112 21.56 -16.61 -6.73
N GLY A 113 22.29 -15.50 -6.83
CA GLY A 113 23.33 -15.27 -7.82
C GLY A 113 22.79 -15.13 -9.25
N ILE A 114 21.49 -14.84 -9.41
CA ILE A 114 20.88 -14.57 -10.71
C ILE A 114 21.01 -13.08 -11.02
N SER A 115 21.28 -12.76 -12.28
CA SER A 115 21.36 -11.37 -12.72
C SER A 115 19.96 -10.84 -13.07
N HIS A 116 19.80 -9.51 -13.02
CA HIS A 116 18.54 -8.86 -13.39
C HIS A 116 18.16 -9.18 -14.84
N GLU A 117 19.13 -9.13 -15.75
CA GLU A 117 19.02 -9.45 -17.17
C GLU A 117 18.40 -10.84 -17.37
N ASN A 118 18.87 -11.82 -16.61
CA ASN A 118 18.39 -13.19 -16.69
C ASN A 118 16.95 -13.34 -16.18
N VAL A 119 16.58 -12.63 -15.11
CA VAL A 119 15.20 -12.63 -14.61
C VAL A 119 14.26 -12.00 -15.64
N VAL A 120 14.61 -10.82 -16.16
CA VAL A 120 13.80 -10.11 -17.17
C VAL A 120 13.66 -10.94 -18.45
N LYS A 121 14.76 -11.52 -18.96
CA LYS A 121 14.74 -12.39 -20.15
C LYS A 121 13.78 -13.58 -19.99
N ASN A 122 13.68 -14.11 -18.76
CA ASN A 122 12.81 -15.24 -18.43
C ASN A 122 11.46 -14.81 -17.82
N SER A 123 11.11 -13.53 -17.91
CA SER A 123 9.82 -12.97 -17.47
C SER A 123 9.05 -12.46 -18.68
N SER A 124 7.94 -13.12 -19.03
CA SER A 124 7.00 -12.57 -20.03
C SER A 124 5.98 -11.61 -19.41
N THR A 125 5.91 -11.54 -18.08
CA THR A 125 4.92 -10.76 -17.34
C THR A 125 5.46 -10.37 -15.98
N ALA A 126 5.15 -9.15 -15.55
CA ALA A 126 5.31 -8.68 -14.17
C ALA A 126 4.02 -7.99 -13.74
N ILE A 127 3.63 -8.15 -12.48
CA ILE A 127 2.33 -7.77 -11.94
C ILE A 127 2.52 -6.79 -10.79
N GLY A 128 1.73 -5.72 -10.79
CA GLY A 128 1.77 -4.69 -9.77
C GLY A 128 0.36 -4.46 -9.24
N HIS A 129 0.17 -4.62 -7.93
CA HIS A 129 -1.08 -4.29 -7.27
C HIS A 129 -1.05 -2.83 -6.80
N SER A 130 -2.00 -2.02 -7.25
CA SER A 130 -2.08 -0.60 -6.86
C SER A 130 -0.74 0.11 -7.15
N GLN A 131 -0.08 0.68 -6.13
CA GLN A 131 1.23 1.31 -6.30
C GLN A 131 2.36 0.36 -6.70
N GLY A 132 2.19 -0.96 -6.54
CA GLY A 132 3.17 -1.96 -6.97
C GLY A 132 3.48 -1.90 -8.47
N VAL A 133 2.58 -1.31 -9.27
CA VAL A 133 2.83 -1.00 -10.69
C VAL A 133 4.10 -0.16 -10.86
N VAL A 134 4.44 0.71 -9.91
CA VAL A 134 5.68 1.51 -9.97
C VAL A 134 6.92 0.61 -9.90
N SER A 135 6.93 -0.39 -9.02
CA SER A 135 8.01 -1.38 -8.95
C SER A 135 8.08 -2.26 -10.19
N VAL A 136 6.93 -2.59 -10.80
CA VAL A 136 6.89 -3.26 -12.12
C VAL A 136 7.55 -2.42 -13.20
N VAL A 137 7.28 -1.11 -13.23
CA VAL A 137 7.90 -0.19 -14.19
C VAL A 137 9.42 -0.16 -14.01
N ILE A 138 9.91 -0.04 -12.77
CA ILE A 138 11.35 -0.08 -12.47
C ILE A 138 11.95 -1.42 -12.94
N PHE A 139 11.31 -2.53 -12.58
CA PHE A 139 11.72 -3.88 -12.97
C PHE A 139 11.79 -4.06 -14.48
N SER A 140 10.81 -3.54 -15.22
CA SER A 140 10.69 -3.76 -16.66
C SER A 140 11.56 -2.81 -17.48
N ALA A 141 11.83 -1.60 -16.98
CA ALA A 141 12.59 -0.58 -17.68
C ALA A 141 14.11 -0.75 -17.51
N ALA A 142 14.54 -1.30 -16.38
CA ALA A 142 15.95 -1.57 -16.12
C ALA A 142 16.47 -2.73 -16.98
N LYS A 143 17.68 -2.59 -17.52
CA LYS A 143 18.39 -3.69 -18.18
C LYS A 143 19.37 -4.38 -17.24
N THR A 144 19.89 -3.64 -16.26
CA THR A 144 20.86 -4.11 -15.29
C THR A 144 20.39 -3.79 -13.87
N ALA A 145 20.98 -4.46 -12.88
CA ALA A 145 20.67 -4.15 -11.48
C ALA A 145 21.10 -2.72 -11.08
N GLN A 146 22.12 -2.17 -11.72
CA GLN A 146 22.57 -0.79 -11.53
C GLN A 146 21.57 0.22 -12.12
N GLU A 147 21.04 -0.05 -13.32
CA GLU A 147 19.96 0.75 -13.90
C GLU A 147 18.70 0.67 -13.04
N PHE A 148 18.39 -0.51 -12.49
CA PHE A 148 17.27 -0.71 -11.56
C PHE A 148 17.39 0.22 -10.34
N VAL A 149 18.58 0.35 -9.75
CA VAL A 149 18.85 1.30 -8.68
C VAL A 149 18.64 2.74 -9.14
N GLY A 150 19.19 3.14 -10.29
CA GLY A 150 19.05 4.50 -10.81
C GLY A 150 17.60 4.92 -11.07
N ILE A 151 16.86 4.11 -11.81
CA ILE A 151 15.42 4.33 -12.09
C ILE A 151 14.62 4.29 -10.79
N GLY A 152 14.96 3.36 -9.88
CA GLY A 152 14.35 3.24 -8.58
C GLY A 152 14.46 4.53 -7.76
N VAL A 153 15.60 5.21 -7.77
CA VAL A 153 15.78 6.48 -7.05
C VAL A 153 14.86 7.56 -7.62
N SER A 154 14.78 7.68 -8.95
CA SER A 154 13.88 8.65 -9.59
C SER A 154 12.42 8.39 -9.22
N MET A 155 11.99 7.12 -9.27
CA MET A 155 10.64 6.74 -8.90
C MET A 155 10.36 6.91 -7.40
N LEU A 156 11.37 6.71 -6.54
CA LEU A 156 11.24 6.90 -5.10
C LEU A 156 10.96 8.37 -4.75
N ARG A 157 11.67 9.30 -5.40
CA ARG A 157 11.42 10.75 -5.27
C ARG A 157 10.01 11.11 -5.71
N TYR A 158 9.58 10.57 -6.85
CA TYR A 158 8.20 10.72 -7.32
C TYR A 158 7.17 10.19 -6.31
N MET A 159 7.39 8.99 -5.77
CA MET A 159 6.50 8.35 -4.80
C MET A 159 6.39 9.13 -3.48
N PHE A 160 7.47 9.77 -3.04
CA PHE A 160 7.44 10.69 -1.91
C PHE A 160 6.49 11.86 -2.17
N TRP A 161 6.69 12.57 -3.28
CA TRP A 161 5.84 13.71 -3.63
C TRP A 161 4.39 13.31 -3.88
N GLN A 162 4.16 12.19 -4.56
CA GLN A 162 2.83 11.66 -4.74
C GLN A 162 2.14 11.37 -3.40
N GLY A 163 2.84 10.73 -2.46
CA GLY A 163 2.32 10.47 -1.12
C GLY A 163 1.97 11.74 -0.36
N LEU A 164 2.85 12.75 -0.39
CA LEU A 164 2.59 14.05 0.24
C LEU A 164 1.37 14.75 -0.37
N ARG A 165 1.31 14.85 -1.70
CA ARG A 165 0.20 15.53 -2.40
C ARG A 165 -1.12 14.79 -2.24
N VAL A 166 -1.13 13.46 -2.29
CA VAL A 166 -2.34 12.66 -2.03
C VAL A 166 -2.86 12.89 -0.60
N GLN A 167 -1.96 12.94 0.39
CA GLN A 167 -2.36 13.23 1.76
C GLN A 167 -2.94 14.65 1.92
N GLU A 168 -2.32 15.63 1.26
CA GLU A 168 -2.73 17.03 1.27
C GLU A 168 -4.09 17.23 0.61
N THR A 169 -4.29 16.69 -0.59
CA THR A 169 -5.57 16.71 -1.30
C THR A 169 -6.67 16.07 -0.46
N TYR A 170 -6.39 14.92 0.16
CA TYR A 170 -7.38 14.25 0.98
C TYR A 170 -7.74 15.04 2.26
N GLN A 171 -6.77 15.65 2.92
CA GLN A 171 -7.02 16.55 4.06
C GLN A 171 -7.88 17.75 3.65
N HIS A 172 -7.58 18.36 2.51
CA HIS A 172 -8.38 19.45 1.97
C HIS A 172 -9.83 19.03 1.74
N HIS A 173 -10.06 17.86 1.13
CA HIS A 173 -11.42 17.34 0.94
C HIS A 173 -12.12 17.03 2.27
N LEU A 174 -11.44 16.44 3.25
CA LEU A 174 -12.02 16.21 4.58
C LEU A 174 -12.52 17.50 5.22
N ILE A 175 -11.75 18.59 5.12
CA ILE A 175 -12.14 19.92 5.63
C ILE A 175 -13.33 20.47 4.83
N GLN A 176 -13.24 20.45 3.50
CA GLN A 176 -14.29 20.95 2.60
C GLN A 176 -15.65 20.29 2.86
N TYR A 177 -15.65 18.98 3.13
CA TYR A 177 -16.85 18.20 3.43
C TYR A 177 -17.19 18.11 4.94
N LYS A 178 -16.51 18.89 5.80
CA LYS A 178 -16.72 18.95 7.26
C LYS A 178 -16.65 17.56 7.93
N GLN A 179 -15.68 16.75 7.49
CA GLN A 179 -15.42 15.40 8.00
C GLN A 179 -14.12 15.30 8.81
N ASP A 180 -13.27 16.33 8.80
CA ASP A 180 -11.99 16.41 9.53
C ASP A 180 -12.14 16.24 11.06
N GLY A 181 -13.21 16.76 11.65
CA GLY A 181 -13.53 16.64 13.08
C GLY A 181 -14.25 15.34 13.47
N LYS A 182 -14.71 14.54 12.51
CA LYS A 182 -15.37 13.24 12.77
C LYS A 182 -14.33 12.13 12.85
N LYS A 183 -13.38 12.24 13.78
CA LYS A 183 -12.45 11.15 14.10
C LYS A 183 -13.25 9.96 14.62
N ILE A 184 -13.57 9.03 13.73
CA ILE A 184 -14.05 7.71 14.10
C ILE A 184 -12.78 6.89 14.30
N GLU A 185 -12.41 6.64 15.55
CA GLU A 185 -11.09 6.12 15.97
C GLU A 185 -10.60 4.86 15.23
N THR A 186 -11.49 4.13 14.55
CA THR A 186 -11.18 2.88 13.84
C THR A 186 -11.47 2.92 12.33
N ALA A 187 -11.93 4.05 11.79
CA ALA A 187 -12.29 4.15 10.37
C ALA A 187 -11.19 4.82 9.53
N GLY A 188 -10.70 4.09 8.54
CA GLY A 188 -9.81 4.58 7.50
C GLY A 188 -10.58 5.02 6.24
N PRO A 189 -9.88 5.55 5.23
CA PRO A 189 -10.46 6.02 3.98
C PRO A 189 -10.71 4.88 2.97
N MET A 190 -10.39 3.64 3.34
CA MET A 190 -10.62 2.44 2.53
C MET A 190 -11.09 1.28 3.40
N LEU A 191 -12.20 0.65 3.00
CA LEU A 191 -12.82 -0.51 3.63
C LEU A 191 -12.60 -1.75 2.75
N ALA A 192 -11.94 -2.78 3.29
CA ALA A 192 -11.88 -4.09 2.66
C ALA A 192 -13.16 -4.87 3.00
N VAL A 193 -13.74 -5.48 1.96
CA VAL A 193 -14.96 -6.30 1.99
C VAL A 193 -14.61 -7.70 1.51
N ARG A 194 -14.83 -8.71 2.35
CA ARG A 194 -14.60 -10.12 2.03
C ARG A 194 -15.87 -10.94 2.22
N GLY A 195 -16.14 -11.89 1.31
CA GLY A 195 -17.26 -12.81 1.38
C GLY A 195 -18.59 -12.29 0.81
N LEU A 196 -18.58 -11.15 0.11
CA LEU A 196 -19.76 -10.61 -0.59
C LEU A 196 -19.50 -10.49 -2.07
N LYS A 197 -20.50 -10.84 -2.88
CA LYS A 197 -20.50 -10.60 -4.32
C LYS A 197 -20.57 -9.11 -4.64
N LYS A 198 -19.99 -8.74 -5.79
CA LYS A 198 -19.88 -7.35 -6.25
C LYS A 198 -21.21 -6.62 -6.29
N GLU A 199 -22.27 -7.29 -6.70
CA GLU A 199 -23.61 -6.71 -6.86
C GLU A 199 -24.18 -6.25 -5.51
N HIS A 200 -23.94 -7.02 -4.44
CA HIS A 200 -24.37 -6.64 -3.10
C HIS A 200 -23.61 -5.42 -2.58
N VAL A 201 -22.30 -5.35 -2.84
CA VAL A 201 -21.46 -4.22 -2.45
C VAL A 201 -21.88 -2.95 -3.20
N LEU A 202 -22.08 -3.02 -4.52
CA LEU A 202 -22.54 -1.89 -5.33
C LEU A 202 -23.92 -1.38 -4.88
N LYS A 203 -24.87 -2.29 -4.63
CA LYS A 203 -26.19 -1.91 -4.13
C LYS A 203 -26.12 -1.19 -2.78
N ALA A 204 -25.29 -1.66 -1.86
CA ALA A 204 -25.09 -1.01 -0.57
C ALA A 204 -24.45 0.39 -0.73
N ILE A 205 -23.46 0.53 -1.62
CA ILE A 205 -22.86 1.83 -1.97
C ILE A 205 -23.94 2.80 -2.46
N GLU A 206 -24.78 2.40 -3.42
CA GLU A 206 -25.84 3.25 -3.97
C GLU A 206 -26.86 3.69 -2.91
N VAL A 207 -27.28 2.77 -2.04
CA VAL A 207 -28.20 3.08 -0.94
C VAL A 207 -27.57 4.10 0.00
N VAL A 208 -26.32 3.89 0.43
CA VAL A 208 -25.64 4.81 1.33
C VAL A 208 -25.45 6.18 0.70
N LYS A 209 -24.99 6.26 -0.57
CA LYS A 209 -24.87 7.52 -1.30
C LYS A 209 -26.18 8.30 -1.36
N ARG A 210 -27.30 7.61 -1.61
CA ARG A 210 -28.64 8.24 -1.66
C ARG A 210 -29.05 8.78 -0.29
N CYS A 211 -28.82 8.00 0.77
CA CYS A 211 -29.16 8.38 2.14
C CYS A 211 -28.33 9.56 2.65
N THR A 212 -27.02 9.59 2.34
CA THR A 212 -26.11 10.64 2.80
C THR A 212 -26.09 11.86 1.88
N LYS A 213 -26.57 11.72 0.64
CA LYS A 213 -26.41 12.70 -0.45
C LYS A 213 -24.93 13.03 -0.72
N MET A 214 -24.03 12.08 -0.46
CA MET A 214 -22.60 12.23 -0.66
C MET A 214 -22.11 11.25 -1.73
N PRO A 215 -21.44 11.72 -2.80
CA PRO A 215 -20.97 10.85 -3.87
C PRO A 215 -19.58 10.25 -3.61
N ASP A 216 -19.09 10.25 -2.37
CA ASP A 216 -17.69 9.95 -1.98
C ASP A 216 -17.32 8.46 -1.97
N LEU A 217 -18.31 7.55 -1.97
CA LEU A 217 -18.03 6.11 -1.99
C LEU A 217 -17.66 5.60 -3.40
N GLN A 218 -16.60 4.81 -3.54
CA GLN A 218 -16.28 4.14 -4.80
C GLN A 218 -15.81 2.71 -4.55
N LEU A 219 -16.33 1.76 -5.35
CA LEU A 219 -15.70 0.44 -5.46
C LEU A 219 -14.35 0.62 -6.15
N SER A 220 -13.28 0.58 -5.37
CA SER A 220 -11.94 1.01 -5.79
C SER A 220 -11.09 -0.13 -6.31
N LEU A 221 -11.17 -1.30 -5.68
CA LEU A 221 -10.42 -2.50 -6.08
C LEU A 221 -11.31 -3.73 -6.07
N ILE A 222 -11.12 -4.60 -7.05
CA ILE A 222 -11.71 -5.95 -7.10
C ILE A 222 -10.53 -6.91 -7.11
N ASN A 223 -10.17 -7.41 -5.92
CA ASN A 223 -9.02 -8.30 -5.74
C ASN A 223 -9.38 -9.76 -6.04
N ALA A 224 -10.64 -10.15 -5.81
CA ALA A 224 -11.20 -11.46 -6.14
C ALA A 224 -12.73 -11.33 -6.32
N PRO A 225 -13.43 -12.38 -6.80
CA PRO A 225 -14.90 -12.34 -6.98
C PRO A 225 -15.70 -11.94 -5.73
N ASP A 226 -15.17 -12.21 -4.54
CA ASP A 226 -15.76 -11.88 -3.23
C ASP A 226 -14.83 -11.03 -2.34
N MET A 227 -13.75 -10.49 -2.89
CA MET A 227 -12.80 -9.63 -2.19
C MET A 227 -12.63 -8.30 -2.90
N MET A 228 -13.09 -7.24 -2.27
CA MET A 228 -13.16 -5.90 -2.85
C MET A 228 -12.77 -4.84 -1.83
N ASN A 229 -12.33 -3.68 -2.32
CA ASN A 229 -12.14 -2.51 -1.49
C ASN A 229 -13.10 -1.41 -1.92
N VAL A 230 -13.63 -0.69 -0.94
CA VAL A 230 -14.44 0.50 -1.14
C VAL A 230 -13.73 1.69 -0.51
N THR A 231 -13.58 2.76 -1.27
CA THR A 231 -12.94 4.01 -0.86
C THR A 231 -14.00 5.06 -0.55
N GLY A 232 -13.72 5.98 0.38
CA GLY A 232 -14.57 7.13 0.69
C GLY A 232 -14.19 7.80 2.00
N PHE A 233 -14.99 8.76 2.46
CA PHE A 233 -14.73 9.38 3.76
C PHE A 233 -15.02 8.40 4.92
N PRO A 234 -14.32 8.51 6.07
CA PRO A 234 -14.43 7.53 7.14
C PRO A 234 -15.85 7.43 7.71
N ALA A 235 -16.56 8.57 7.78
CA ALA A 235 -17.95 8.61 8.22
C ALA A 235 -18.88 7.84 7.28
N THR A 236 -18.78 8.05 5.98
CA THR A 236 -19.63 7.38 4.99
C THR A 236 -19.29 5.89 4.90
N LEU A 237 -18.01 5.53 4.95
CA LEU A 237 -17.58 4.13 5.00
C LEU A 237 -18.04 3.41 6.26
N THR A 238 -18.15 4.10 7.40
CA THR A 238 -18.70 3.52 8.62
C THR A 238 -20.18 3.17 8.47
N LEU A 239 -20.96 4.02 7.77
CA LEU A 239 -22.36 3.72 7.44
C LEU A 239 -22.46 2.53 6.47
N LEU A 240 -21.60 2.51 5.45
CA LEU A 240 -21.50 1.37 4.53
C LEU A 240 -21.15 0.07 5.25
N LYS A 241 -20.16 0.10 6.14
CA LYS A 241 -19.75 -1.05 6.94
C LYS A 241 -20.94 -1.64 7.69
N LYS A 242 -21.71 -0.81 8.40
CA LYS A 242 -22.93 -1.24 9.11
C LYS A 242 -23.99 -1.84 8.17
N SER A 243 -24.17 -1.25 6.99
CA SER A 243 -25.10 -1.77 5.98
C SER A 243 -24.68 -3.16 5.50
N LEU A 244 -23.39 -3.35 5.20
CA LEU A 244 -22.83 -4.62 4.75
C LEU A 244 -22.81 -5.69 5.87
N GLU A 245 -22.55 -5.30 7.13
CA GLU A 245 -22.60 -6.19 8.29
C GLU A 245 -23.94 -6.92 8.41
N SER A 246 -25.05 -6.26 8.06
CA SER A 246 -26.39 -6.86 8.10
C SER A 246 -26.62 -8.01 7.09
N LEU A 247 -25.80 -8.06 6.04
CA LEU A 247 -25.87 -9.08 4.99
C LEU A 247 -25.18 -10.38 5.41
N PHE A 248 -24.22 -10.32 6.33
CA PHE A 248 -23.50 -11.51 6.80
C PHE A 248 -24.32 -12.34 7.78
N ALA A 249 -23.99 -13.62 7.85
CA ALA A 249 -24.35 -14.46 8.98
C ALA A 249 -23.70 -13.93 10.26
N LYS A 250 -24.35 -14.14 11.41
CA LYS A 250 -23.70 -13.86 12.70
C LYS A 250 -22.50 -14.83 12.87
N PRO A 251 -21.40 -14.42 13.52
CA PRO A 251 -20.19 -15.24 13.64
C PRO A 251 -20.43 -16.67 14.15
N ASP A 252 -21.32 -16.83 15.13
CA ASP A 252 -21.63 -18.13 15.75
C ASP A 252 -22.90 -18.80 15.18
N ALA A 253 -23.42 -18.32 14.04
CA ALA A 253 -24.62 -18.88 13.44
C ALA A 253 -24.34 -20.25 12.80
N ASN A 254 -24.88 -21.32 13.39
CA ASN A 254 -24.88 -22.62 12.73
C ASN A 254 -25.91 -22.65 11.59
N GLN A 255 -25.42 -22.65 10.35
CA GLN A 255 -26.26 -22.67 9.14
C GLN A 255 -26.42 -24.08 8.52
N THR A 256 -25.89 -25.14 9.14
CA THR A 256 -25.91 -26.52 8.59
C THR A 256 -27.32 -27.08 8.37
N ARG A 257 -28.31 -26.57 9.10
CA ARG A 257 -29.73 -26.94 8.98
C ARG A 257 -30.55 -26.00 8.09
N ILE A 258 -29.92 -24.99 7.48
CA ILE A 258 -30.54 -24.04 6.55
C ILE A 258 -30.20 -24.49 5.13
N LEU A 259 -31.19 -24.51 4.23
CA LEU A 259 -30.95 -24.81 2.82
C LEU A 259 -29.88 -23.87 2.25
N HIS A 260 -28.96 -24.41 1.45
CA HIS A 260 -27.82 -23.66 0.90
C HIS A 260 -28.24 -22.34 0.21
N SER A 261 -29.37 -22.32 -0.51
CA SER A 261 -29.90 -21.12 -1.17
C SER A 261 -30.40 -20.03 -0.22
N GLN A 262 -30.65 -20.36 1.05
CA GLN A 262 -31.13 -19.46 2.10
C GLN A 262 -30.04 -19.11 3.12
N GLN A 263 -28.85 -19.71 3.01
CA GLN A 263 -27.74 -19.39 3.90
C GLN A 263 -27.24 -17.98 3.61
N LYS A 264 -26.99 -17.22 4.69
CA LYS A 264 -26.31 -15.94 4.60
C LYS A 264 -24.82 -16.16 4.35
N PRO A 265 -24.17 -15.28 3.55
CA PRO A 265 -22.73 -15.33 3.36
C PRO A 265 -21.98 -15.13 4.68
N THR A 266 -20.81 -15.73 4.79
CA THR A 266 -19.82 -15.45 5.84
C THR A 266 -18.71 -14.59 5.25
N GLY A 267 -18.09 -13.75 6.08
CA GLY A 267 -17.07 -12.83 5.59
C GLY A 267 -16.60 -11.84 6.64
N SER A 268 -15.85 -10.84 6.22
CA SER A 268 -15.30 -9.83 7.11
C SER A 268 -15.21 -8.47 6.45
N LEU A 269 -15.28 -7.43 7.30
CA LEU A 269 -15.12 -6.04 6.92
C LEU A 269 -14.05 -5.41 7.79
N SER A 270 -13.01 -4.84 7.17
CA SER A 270 -11.89 -4.25 7.89
C SER A 270 -11.41 -2.99 7.19
N PHE A 271 -11.19 -1.92 7.94
CA PHE A 271 -10.52 -0.74 7.41
C PHE A 271 -9.04 -1.04 7.15
N LEU A 272 -8.52 -0.55 6.03
CA LEU A 272 -7.11 -0.71 5.70
C LEU A 272 -6.24 0.29 6.47
N PRO A 273 -5.02 -0.10 6.88
CA PRO A 273 -4.11 0.78 7.61
C PRO A 273 -3.40 1.72 6.62
N LEU A 274 -4.12 2.72 6.13
CA LEU A 274 -3.64 3.76 5.23
C LEU A 274 -4.38 5.07 5.51
N SER A 275 -3.73 6.21 5.28
CA SER A 275 -4.24 7.52 5.73
C SER A 275 -4.91 8.38 4.67
N ALA A 276 -4.82 7.99 3.40
CA ALA A 276 -5.45 8.66 2.28
C ALA A 276 -6.02 7.62 1.30
N PRO A 277 -7.15 7.93 0.64
CA PRO A 277 -7.82 7.03 -0.27
C PRO A 277 -7.04 6.84 -1.58
N PHE A 278 -7.17 5.66 -2.20
CA PHE A 278 -6.65 5.38 -3.54
C PHE A 278 -7.73 4.84 -4.47
N HIS A 279 -7.49 4.95 -5.78
CA HIS A 279 -8.39 4.53 -6.86
C HIS A 279 -9.77 5.15 -6.72
N THR A 280 -9.78 6.48 -6.59
CA THR A 280 -10.94 7.30 -6.27
C THR A 280 -10.82 8.66 -6.97
N PRO A 281 -11.91 9.43 -7.12
CA PRO A 281 -11.89 10.79 -7.63
C PRO A 281 -11.75 11.82 -6.49
N LEU A 282 -11.63 11.35 -5.24
CA LEU A 282 -11.31 12.14 -4.03
C LEU A 282 -9.82 12.46 -3.95
#